data_AF-A0A5V0B730-F1
#
_entry.id   AF-A0A5V0B730-F1
#
_cell.length_a   1.000
_cell.length_b   1.000
_cell.length_c   1.000
_cell.angle_alpha   90.00
_cell.angle_beta   90.00
_cell.angle_gamma   90.00
#
_symmetry.space_group_name_H-M   'P 1'
#
loop_
_entity.id
_entity.type
_entity.pdbx_description
1 polymer ?
#
loop_
_entity_poly.entity_id
_entity_poly.type
_entity_poly.pdbx_seq_one_letter_code
_entity_poly.pdbx_strand_id
1 'polypeptide(L)'
;MDYLKGVCEQAQLSLVTDKITADTRLAEAFMKVADAKARICLYGSKQVIHAFAEFEKLGASMATKPQRDTFISMTIEMRKDVGLASLPSGEELTLVLLGARKEQKK
;
A
#
# COMPACT_ATOMS: atom_id res chain seq x y z
N MET A 1 2.52 -13.17 -5.54
CA MET A 1 2.97 -11.77 -5.33
C MET A 1 2.01 -11.10 -4.35
N ASP A 2 2.46 -10.22 -3.46
CA ASP A 2 1.62 -9.60 -2.41
C ASP A 2 1.13 -8.22 -2.88
N TYR A 3 -0.12 -7.87 -2.56
CA TYR A 3 -0.74 -6.58 -2.86
C TYR A 3 0.08 -5.41 -2.31
N LEU A 4 0.55 -5.51 -1.07
CA LEU A 4 1.34 -4.46 -0.41
C LEU A 4 2.62 -4.16 -1.19
N LYS A 5 3.28 -5.20 -1.68
CA LYS A 5 4.48 -5.09 -2.51
C LYS A 5 4.16 -4.33 -3.80
N GLY A 6 3.07 -4.68 -4.49
CA GLY A 6 2.71 -4.03 -5.75
C GLY A 6 2.37 -2.54 -5.58
N VAL A 7 1.68 -2.15 -4.51
CA VAL A 7 1.36 -0.75 -4.21
C VAL A 7 2.64 0.05 -3.87
N CYS A 8 3.58 -0.54 -3.12
CA CYS A 8 4.89 0.07 -2.88
C CYS A 8 5.71 0.23 -4.17
N GLU A 9 5.73 -0.78 -5.04
CA GLU A 9 6.41 -0.70 -6.34
C GLU A 9 5.84 0.42 -7.22
N GLN A 10 4.51 0.55 -7.32
CA GLN A 10 3.87 1.64 -8.04
C GLN A 10 4.27 3.02 -7.48
N ALA A 11 4.27 3.17 -6.16
CA ALA A 11 4.66 4.42 -5.52
C ALA A 11 6.13 4.77 -5.79
N GLN A 12 7.04 3.79 -5.74
CA GLN A 12 8.45 4.01 -6.05
C GLN A 12 8.68 4.32 -7.53
N LEU A 13 8.00 3.62 -8.43
CA LEU A 13 8.07 3.86 -9.88
C LEU A 13 7.56 5.26 -10.25
N SER A 14 6.59 5.80 -9.51
CA SER A 14 6.10 7.18 -9.72
C SER A 14 7.16 8.26 -9.46
N LEU A 15 8.27 7.93 -8.81
CA LEU A 15 9.40 8.82 -8.55
C LEU A 15 10.51 8.73 -9.62
N VAL A 16 10.42 7.79 -10.57
CA VAL A 16 11.44 7.56 -11.59
C VAL A 16 11.35 8.60 -12.70
N THR A 17 12.48 9.21 -13.07
CA THR A 17 12.55 10.32 -14.04
C THR A 17 12.46 9.87 -15.50
N ASP A 18 12.86 8.63 -15.81
CA ASP A 18 12.76 8.06 -17.16
C ASP A 18 11.33 7.54 -17.42
N LYS A 19 10.54 8.35 -18.14
CA LYS A 19 9.12 8.10 -18.39
C LYS A 19 8.85 6.83 -19.20
N ILE A 20 9.65 6.51 -20.22
CA ILE A 20 9.34 5.38 -21.11
C ILE A 20 9.51 4.05 -20.36
N THR A 21 10.60 3.94 -19.60
CA THR A 21 10.85 2.78 -18.75
C THR A 21 9.88 2.73 -17.56
N ALA A 22 9.52 3.88 -16.99
CA ALA A 22 8.56 3.97 -15.89
C ALA A 22 7.15 3.51 -16.31
N ASP A 23 6.64 3.96 -17.46
CA ASP A 23 5.30 3.62 -17.93
C ASP A 23 5.12 2.12 -18.17
N THR A 24 6.11 1.47 -18.79
CA THR A 24 6.09 0.02 -19.03
C THR A 24 6.07 -0.75 -17.70
N ARG A 25 6.92 -0.36 -16.75
CA ARG A 25 6.98 -1.00 -15.42
C ARG A 25 5.75 -0.73 -14.58
N LEU A 26 5.14 0.45 -14.71
CA LEU A 26 3.88 0.80 -14.06
C LEU A 26 2.75 -0.08 -14.58
N ALA A 27 2.63 -0.28 -15.89
CA ALA A 27 1.62 -1.14 -16.48
C ALA A 27 1.72 -2.58 -15.96
N GLU A 28 2.93 -3.14 -15.87
CA GLU A 28 3.15 -4.44 -15.25
C GLU A 28 2.73 -4.45 -13.77
N ALA A 29 3.14 -3.44 -13.00
CA ALA A 29 2.79 -3.32 -11.59
C ALA A 29 1.27 -3.24 -11.39
N PHE A 30 0.54 -2.54 -12.26
CA PHE A 30 -0.93 -2.50 -12.25
C PHE A 30 -1.56 -3.88 -12.40
N MET A 31 -1.13 -4.69 -13.37
CA MET A 31 -1.66 -6.04 -13.54
C MET A 31 -1.41 -6.92 -12.30
N LYS A 32 -0.20 -6.83 -11.74
CA LYS A 32 0.19 -7.57 -10.54
C LYS A 32 -0.63 -7.15 -9.31
N VAL A 33 -0.89 -5.85 -9.15
CA VAL A 33 -1.73 -5.30 -8.08
C VAL A 33 -3.19 -5.74 -8.25
N ALA A 34 -3.73 -5.73 -9.47
CA ALA A 34 -5.10 -6.15 -9.74
C ALA A 34 -5.35 -7.61 -9.35
N ASP A 35 -4.44 -8.53 -9.70
CA ASP A 35 -4.50 -9.93 -9.27
C ASP A 35 -4.46 -10.05 -7.73
N ALA A 36 -3.52 -9.34 -7.09
CA ALA A 36 -3.37 -9.40 -5.64
C ALA A 36 -4.59 -8.83 -4.90
N LYS A 37 -5.20 -7.77 -5.44
CA LYS A 37 -6.45 -7.17 -4.95
C LYS A 37 -7.61 -8.16 -4.98
N ALA A 38 -7.77 -8.92 -6.07
CA ALA A 38 -8.81 -9.94 -6.18
C ALA A 38 -8.67 -11.01 -5.08
N ARG A 39 -7.44 -11.41 -4.75
CA ARG A 39 -7.18 -12.38 -3.67
C ARG A 39 -7.52 -11.83 -2.28
N ILE A 40 -7.26 -10.55 -2.01
CA ILE A 40 -7.69 -9.92 -0.74
C ILE A 40 -9.21 -9.98 -0.63
N CYS A 41 -9.94 -9.61 -1.70
CA CYS A 41 -11.40 -9.61 -1.70
C CYS A 41 -12.03 -11.00 -1.41
N LEU A 42 -11.33 -12.09 -1.75
CA LEU A 42 -11.82 -13.45 -1.56
C LEU A 42 -11.49 -14.02 -0.17
N TYR A 43 -10.33 -13.68 0.39
CA TYR A 43 -9.79 -14.36 1.57
C TYR A 43 -9.62 -13.49 2.82
N GLY A 44 -9.75 -12.16 2.71
CA GLY A 44 -9.62 -11.27 3.87
C GLY A 44 -10.87 -11.27 4.74
N SER A 45 -10.70 -11.07 6.05
CA SER A 45 -11.85 -10.81 6.95
C SER A 45 -12.59 -9.52 6.62
N LYS A 46 -13.79 -9.38 7.17
CA LYS A 46 -14.62 -8.18 7.04
C LYS A 46 -13.86 -6.89 7.35
N GLN A 47 -12.99 -6.91 8.36
CA GLN A 47 -12.19 -5.76 8.78
C GLN A 47 -11.14 -5.40 7.73
N VAL A 48 -10.47 -6.40 7.15
CA VAL A 48 -9.54 -6.21 6.02
C VAL A 48 -10.25 -5.61 4.83
N ILE A 49 -11.41 -6.16 4.44
CA ILE A 49 -12.19 -5.64 3.31
C ILE A 49 -12.65 -4.20 3.55
N HIS A 50 -13.08 -3.88 4.77
CA HIS A 50 -13.49 -2.52 5.13
C HIS A 50 -12.32 -1.53 5.06
N ALA A 51 -11.19 -1.84 5.69
CA ALA A 51 -10.00 -0.99 5.65
C ALA A 51 -9.48 -0.80 4.21
N PHE A 52 -9.57 -1.84 3.39
CA PHE A 52 -9.22 -1.77 1.99
C PHE A 52 -10.17 -0.86 1.19
N ALA A 53 -11.48 -0.95 1.42
CA ALA A 53 -12.44 -0.05 0.79
C ALA A 53 -12.19 1.42 1.15
N GLU A 54 -11.79 1.72 2.39
CA GLU A 54 -11.41 3.09 2.79
C GLU A 54 -10.16 3.60 2.05
N PHE A 55 -9.16 2.74 1.85
CA PHE A 55 -7.98 3.09 1.05
C PHE A 55 -8.33 3.34 -0.44
N GLU A 56 -9.20 2.50 -1.00
CA GLU A 56 -9.67 2.61 -2.39
C GLU A 56 -10.50 3.87 -2.65
N LYS A 57 -11.35 4.28 -1.68
CA LYS A 57 -12.10 5.55 -1.76
C LYS A 57 -11.19 6.76 -1.89
N LEU A 58 -9.95 6.67 -1.41
CA LEU A 58 -8.93 7.72 -1.54
C LEU A 58 -8.08 7.58 -2.82
N GLY A 59 -8.46 6.70 -3.74
CA GLY A 59 -7.81 6.52 -5.03
C GLY A 59 -6.62 5.57 -5.01
N ALA A 60 -6.49 4.73 -3.98
CA ALA A 60 -5.46 3.68 -3.88
C ALA A 60 -4.03 4.17 -4.17
N SER A 61 -3.69 5.36 -3.67
CA SER A 61 -2.40 6.03 -3.86
C SER A 61 -1.74 6.31 -2.51
N MET A 62 -0.46 6.70 -2.49
CA MET A 62 0.30 7.04 -1.26
C MET A 62 0.81 8.50 -1.23
N ALA A 63 0.25 9.38 -2.07
CA ALA A 63 0.73 10.76 -2.23
C ALA A 63 0.43 11.64 -0.99
N THR A 64 -0.75 11.51 -0.40
CA THR A 64 -1.24 12.35 0.71
C THR A 64 -1.17 11.64 2.06
N LYS A 65 -1.26 12.39 3.17
CA LYS A 65 -1.26 11.79 4.51
C LYS A 65 -2.45 10.84 4.73
N PRO A 66 -3.70 11.21 4.43
CA PRO A 66 -4.86 10.30 4.62
C PRO A 66 -4.74 9.00 3.82
N GLN A 67 -4.24 9.09 2.59
CA GLN A 67 -3.92 7.95 1.74
C GLN A 67 -2.90 7.00 2.38
N ARG A 68 -1.84 7.54 2.99
CA ARG A 68 -0.85 6.72 3.71
C ARG A 68 -1.43 6.13 4.98
N ASP A 69 -2.15 6.92 5.78
CA ASP A 69 -2.74 6.44 7.04
C ASP A 69 -3.71 5.27 6.79
N THR A 70 -4.56 5.37 5.77
CA THR A 70 -5.50 4.28 5.39
C THR A 70 -4.75 3.04 4.86
N PHE A 71 -3.67 3.22 4.10
CA PHE A 71 -2.81 2.10 3.68
C PHE A 71 -2.16 1.38 4.86
N ILE A 72 -1.64 2.13 5.85
CA ILE A 72 -1.06 1.56 7.07
C ILE A 72 -2.12 0.83 7.88
N SER A 73 -3.30 1.41 8.05
CA SER A 73 -4.43 0.78 8.76
C SER A 73 -4.82 -0.56 8.12
N MET A 74 -4.99 -0.57 6.80
CA MET A 74 -5.27 -1.80 6.03
C MET A 74 -4.16 -2.85 6.21
N THR A 75 -2.89 -2.44 6.19
CA THR A 75 -1.75 -3.34 6.43
C THR A 75 -1.82 -3.97 7.83
N ILE A 76 -2.19 -3.20 8.85
CA ILE A 76 -2.36 -3.70 10.22
C ILE A 76 -3.49 -4.73 10.29
N GLU A 77 -4.64 -4.45 9.66
CA GLU A 77 -5.77 -5.40 9.63
C GLU A 77 -5.39 -6.69 8.89
N MET A 78 -4.69 -6.60 7.76
CA MET A 78 -4.19 -7.79 7.04
C MET A 78 -3.26 -8.64 7.92
N ARG A 79 -2.42 -8.00 8.75
CA ARG A 79 -1.52 -8.70 9.69
C ARG A 79 -2.23 -9.31 10.88
N LYS A 80 -3.31 -8.68 11.37
CA LYS A 80 -4.20 -9.25 12.39
C LYS A 80 -4.88 -10.51 11.86
N ASP A 81 -5.32 -10.47 10.62
CA ASP A 81 -6.09 -11.54 9.98
C ASP A 81 -5.30 -12.85 9.87
N VAL A 82 -3.98 -12.76 9.65
CA VAL A 82 -3.08 -13.93 9.62
C VAL A 82 -2.63 -14.39 11.02
N GLY A 83 -3.13 -13.78 12.10
CA GLY A 83 -2.91 -14.25 13.48
C GLY A 83 -1.50 -14.01 14.03
N LEU A 84 -0.80 -12.97 13.58
CA LEU A 84 0.54 -12.66 14.11
C LEU A 84 0.49 -12.23 15.59
N ALA A 85 1.36 -12.83 16.41
CA ALA A 85 1.38 -12.63 17.86
C ALA A 85 1.76 -11.20 18.29
N SER A 86 2.54 -10.49 17.47
CA SER A 86 2.88 -9.09 17.67
C SER A 86 2.64 -8.30 16.39
N LEU A 87 2.06 -7.12 16.55
CA LEU A 87 1.79 -6.20 15.45
C LEU A 87 2.76 -5.03 15.57
N PRO A 88 3.45 -4.64 14.48
CA PRO A 88 4.23 -3.42 14.47
C PRO A 88 3.31 -2.20 14.67
N SER A 89 3.83 -1.14 15.27
CA SER A 89 3.10 0.12 15.39
C SER A 89 2.90 0.76 14.00
N GLY A 90 1.91 1.63 13.89
CA GLY A 90 1.68 2.41 12.67
C GLY A 90 2.89 3.28 12.30
N GLU A 91 3.65 3.74 13.30
CA GLU A 91 4.88 4.51 13.10
C GLU A 91 6.01 3.65 12.52
N GLU A 92 6.20 2.44 13.05
CA GLU A 92 7.18 1.48 12.53
C GLU A 92 6.87 1.10 11.08
N LEU A 93 5.60 0.78 10.78
CA LEU A 93 5.18 0.49 9.42
C LEU A 93 5.35 1.69 8.50
N THR A 94 5.03 2.90 8.97
CA THR A 94 5.25 4.13 8.21
C THR A 94 6.73 4.32 7.89
N LEU A 95 7.61 4.16 8.87
CA LEU A 95 9.05 4.30 8.70
C LEU A 95 9.59 3.28 7.69
N VAL A 96 9.18 2.02 7.78
CA VAL A 96 9.66 0.95 6.88
C VAL A 96 9.15 1.11 5.46
N LEU A 97 7.85 1.43 5.28
CA LEU A 97 7.21 1.45 3.97
C LEU A 97 7.46 2.77 3.22
N LEU A 98 7.64 3.87 3.95
CA LEU A 98 7.67 5.23 3.38
C LEU A 98 8.99 5.96 3.66
N GLY A 99 9.85 5.40 4.51
CA GLY A 99 11.11 6.00 4.94
C GLY A 99 10.93 7.11 5.98
N ALA A 100 12.04 7.49 6.63
CA ALA A 100 12.08 8.64 7.52
C ALA A 100 11.93 9.93 6.69
N ARG A 101 10.75 10.56 6.71
CA ARG A 101 10.58 11.87 6.09
C ARG A 101 11.24 12.93 6.95
N LYS A 102 12.22 13.64 6.40
CA LYS A 102 12.58 14.98 6.89
C LYS A 102 11.42 15.90 6.52
N GLU A 103 10.82 16.56 7.51
CA GLU A 103 9.86 17.64 7.24
C GLU A 103 10.54 18.66 6.32
N GLN A 104 10.08 18.76 5.08
CA GLN A 104 10.38 19.92 4.25
C GLN A 104 9.60 21.07 4.88
N LYS A 105 10.29 21.88 5.70
CA LYS A 105 9.83 23.22 6.06
C LYS A 105 9.55 23.97 4.76
N LYS A 106 8.27 24.28 4.55
CA LYS A 106 7.81 25.19 3.50
C LYS A 106 8.34 26.60 3.76
#